data_AF-A0A6H5GWS1-F1
#
_entry.id   AF-A0A6H5GWS1-F1
#
_cell.length_a   1.000
_cell.length_b   1.000
_cell.length_c   1.000
_cell.angle_alpha   90.00
_cell.angle_beta   90.00
_cell.angle_gamma   90.00
#
_symmetry.space_group_name_H-M   'P 1'
#
loop_
_entity.id
_entity.type
_entity.pdbx_description
1 polymer ?
#
loop_
_entity_poly.entity_id
_entity_poly.type
_entity_poly.pdbx_seq_one_letter_code
_entity_poly.pdbx_strand_id
1 'polypeptide(L)'
;MKIRPKSSLALAHHCIFQWFHKNQSILISATSGKCQYPRGRVLGGSSSTNGMIYARGYRWDYDRWGKENRGWSFCDVEPYFLRSEGNRIPGLKGRGRDGPLTVDYPPYMTELRDQLIKAGQAKGLKNADCADYEYDCILRTQSTIRDGRRCSASTAYLEPVSASRENLHILT
;
A
#
# COMPACT_ATOMS: atom_id res chain seq x y z
N MET A 1 -24.36 -17.32 27.73
CA MET A 1 -23.74 -17.55 26.41
C MET A 1 -23.03 -16.26 25.97
N LYS A 2 -21.72 -16.13 26.22
CA LYS A 2 -20.95 -14.90 25.92
C LYS A 2 -20.43 -14.96 24.49
N ILE A 3 -21.06 -14.21 23.58
CA ILE A 3 -20.55 -14.00 22.23
C ILE A 3 -19.38 -13.01 22.34
N ARG A 4 -18.14 -13.49 22.21
CA ARG A 4 -16.98 -12.62 22.05
C ARG A 4 -16.96 -12.14 20.58
N PRO A 5 -16.92 -10.83 20.31
CA PRO A 5 -16.77 -10.35 18.95
C PRO A 5 -15.40 -10.78 18.44
N LYS A 6 -15.37 -11.64 17.42
CA LYS A 6 -14.15 -11.88 16.66
C LYS A 6 -13.88 -10.61 15.87
N SER A 7 -12.80 -9.91 16.20
CA SER A 7 -12.29 -8.81 15.36
C SER A 7 -12.00 -9.33 13.96
N SER A 8 -12.10 -8.48 12.94
CA SER A 8 -11.79 -8.80 11.55
C SER A 8 -10.38 -9.38 11.35
N LEU A 9 -9.44 -9.13 12.28
CA LEU A 9 -8.12 -9.76 12.30
C LEU A 9 -8.14 -11.26 12.61
N ALA A 10 -9.12 -11.78 13.36
CA ALA A 10 -9.15 -13.19 13.76
C ALA A 10 -9.41 -14.15 12.59
N LEU A 11 -9.98 -13.67 11.48
CA LEU A 11 -10.18 -14.44 10.24
C LEU A 11 -8.87 -14.65 9.45
N ALA A 12 -7.80 -13.92 9.76
CA ALA A 12 -6.53 -14.07 9.05
C ALA A 12 -5.78 -15.37 9.44
N HIS A 13 -5.98 -15.90 10.65
CA HIS A 13 -5.05 -16.87 11.26
C HIS A 13 -4.99 -18.27 10.61
N HIS A 14 -5.83 -18.59 9.62
CA HIS A 14 -5.80 -19.88 8.90
C HIS A 14 -6.08 -19.72 7.40
N CYS A 15 -5.62 -18.64 6.79
CA CYS A 15 -5.78 -18.42 5.35
C CYS A 15 -4.68 -19.14 4.55
N ILE A 16 -5.07 -20.03 3.63
CA ILE A 16 -4.12 -20.71 2.71
C ILE A 16 -3.29 -19.74 1.86
N PHE A 17 -3.79 -18.52 1.68
CA PHE A 17 -3.14 -17.44 0.95
C PHE A 17 -2.14 -16.65 1.81
N GLN A 18 -1.77 -17.14 2.99
CA GLN A 18 -0.86 -16.43 3.89
C GLN A 18 0.13 -17.39 4.57
N TRP A 19 1.42 -17.08 4.43
CA TRP A 19 2.46 -17.65 5.27
C TRP A 19 2.47 -16.95 6.63
N PHE A 20 2.47 -17.73 7.70
CA PHE A 20 2.63 -17.25 9.07
C PHE A 20 4.00 -17.66 9.60
N HIS A 21 4.99 -16.79 9.44
CA HIS A 21 6.30 -17.01 10.06
C HIS A 21 6.20 -16.79 11.57
N LYS A 22 6.75 -17.73 12.36
CA LYS A 22 6.69 -17.74 13.84
C LYS A 22 8.03 -17.44 14.52
N ASN A 23 9.09 -17.20 13.75
CA ASN A 23 10.46 -17.09 14.25
C ASN A 23 10.85 -15.63 14.47
N GLN A 24 10.23 -14.97 15.45
CA GLN A 24 10.82 -13.78 16.05
C GLN A 24 10.98 -14.01 17.55
N SER A 25 12.18 -13.77 18.05
CA SER A 25 12.49 -13.69 19.49
C SER A 25 11.60 -12.65 20.15
N ILE A 26 11.35 -12.85 21.44
CA ILE A 26 10.35 -12.15 22.27
C ILE A 26 10.28 -10.66 21.98
N LEU A 27 9.18 -10.24 21.34
CA LEU A 27 8.76 -8.84 21.30
C LEU A 27 7.90 -8.60 22.54
N ILE A 28 8.40 -7.78 23.46
CA ILE A 28 7.76 -7.45 24.76
C ILE A 28 6.33 -6.89 24.58
N SER A 29 6.04 -6.31 23.40
CA SER A 29 4.74 -5.73 23.06
C SER A 29 3.78 -6.69 22.33
N ALA A 30 4.17 -7.93 22.04
CA ALA A 30 3.33 -8.88 21.31
C ALA A 30 2.48 -9.75 22.25
N THR A 31 1.24 -10.06 21.86
CA THR A 31 0.38 -10.99 22.60
C THR A 31 1.08 -12.34 22.76
N SER A 32 1.31 -12.78 24.00
CA SER A 32 2.03 -14.02 24.32
C SER A 32 3.50 -14.06 23.85
N GLY A 33 4.15 -12.90 23.65
CA GLY A 33 5.57 -12.80 23.32
C GLY A 33 5.93 -13.26 21.90
N LYS A 34 4.95 -13.44 21.00
CA LYS A 34 5.16 -13.84 19.61
C LYS A 34 4.49 -12.86 18.66
N CYS A 35 5.27 -12.29 17.73
CA CYS A 35 4.74 -11.44 16.67
C CYS A 35 4.36 -12.29 15.46
N GLN A 36 3.17 -12.08 14.92
CA GLN A 36 2.77 -12.69 13.66
C GLN A 36 3.30 -11.87 12.49
N TYR A 37 3.93 -12.55 11.53
CA TYR A 37 4.45 -11.90 10.33
C TYR A 37 3.78 -12.47 9.07
N PRO A 38 2.54 -12.03 8.76
CA PRO A 38 1.79 -12.50 7.60
C PRO A 38 2.48 -12.12 6.28
N ARG A 39 2.63 -13.08 5.35
CA ARG A 39 3.10 -12.84 3.97
C ARG A 39 2.17 -13.50 2.96
N GLY A 40 1.82 -12.80 1.87
CA GLY A 40 0.91 -13.36 0.87
C GLY A 40 1.51 -14.57 0.14
N ARG A 41 0.76 -15.67 0.10
CA ARG A 41 1.06 -16.91 -0.63
C ARG A 41 0.05 -17.10 -1.76
N VAL A 42 0.18 -16.27 -2.78
CA VAL A 42 -0.68 -16.26 -3.97
C VAL A 42 0.05 -15.46 -5.06
N LEU A 43 -0.34 -15.57 -6.32
CA LEU A 43 0.15 -14.70 -7.38
C LEU A 43 -0.05 -13.22 -6.99
N GLY A 44 0.98 -12.40 -7.19
CA GLY A 44 1.05 -11.02 -6.67
C GLY A 44 1.57 -10.90 -5.23
N GLY A 45 1.76 -12.02 -4.52
CA GLY A 45 2.35 -12.07 -3.19
C GLY A 45 1.57 -11.26 -2.16
N SER A 46 2.28 -10.54 -1.29
CA SER A 46 1.63 -9.72 -0.26
C SER A 46 0.78 -8.58 -0.83
N SER A 47 0.98 -8.13 -2.07
CA SER A 47 0.11 -7.11 -2.67
C SER A 47 -1.33 -7.60 -2.88
N SER A 48 -1.52 -8.92 -2.97
CA SER A 48 -2.83 -9.55 -3.08
C SER A 48 -3.55 -9.66 -1.71
N THR A 49 -2.84 -9.42 -0.60
CA THR A 49 -3.38 -9.55 0.77
C THR A 49 -3.16 -8.33 1.67
N ASN A 50 -2.41 -7.31 1.23
CA ASN A 50 -2.08 -6.13 2.05
C ASN A 50 -3.32 -5.23 2.28
N GLY A 51 -3.15 -4.17 3.08
CA GLY A 51 -4.20 -3.16 3.31
C GLY A 51 -4.48 -2.20 2.15
N MET A 52 -3.87 -2.40 0.98
CA MET A 52 -3.98 -1.55 -0.24
C MET A 52 -3.55 -0.09 -0.10
N ILE A 53 -3.14 0.35 1.09
CA ILE A 53 -2.64 1.72 1.32
C ILE A 53 -1.46 1.98 0.39
N TYR A 54 -1.56 3.06 -0.38
CA TYR A 54 -0.51 3.52 -1.29
C TYR A 54 0.14 4.78 -0.73
N ALA A 55 1.45 4.70 -0.51
CA ALA A 55 2.30 5.82 -0.14
C ALA A 55 3.70 5.59 -0.72
N ARG A 56 4.35 6.67 -1.17
CA ARG A 56 5.68 6.59 -1.77
C ARG A 56 6.83 6.69 -0.76
N GLY A 57 6.61 6.96 0.53
CA GLY A 57 7.69 7.14 1.54
C GLY A 57 7.98 8.60 1.86
N TYR A 58 9.21 8.99 2.23
CA TYR A 58 9.68 10.38 2.21
C TYR A 58 10.83 10.56 1.20
N ARG A 59 10.96 11.72 0.57
CA ARG A 59 12.12 12.04 -0.31
C ARG A 59 13.45 11.79 0.39
N TRP A 60 13.55 12.21 1.66
CA TRP A 60 14.75 12.01 2.48
C TRP A 60 15.14 10.54 2.63
N ASP A 61 14.19 9.59 2.64
CA ASP A 61 14.49 8.16 2.72
C ASP A 61 15.31 7.71 1.50
N TYR A 62 14.89 8.13 0.31
CA TYR A 62 15.58 7.83 -0.95
C TYR A 62 16.90 8.58 -1.07
N ASP A 63 16.93 9.88 -0.74
CA ASP A 63 18.17 10.65 -0.78
C ASP A 63 19.22 10.08 0.20
N ARG A 64 18.78 9.51 1.34
CA ARG A 64 19.66 8.76 2.24
C ARG A 64 20.16 7.48 1.58
N TRP A 65 19.31 6.69 0.91
CA TRP A 65 19.75 5.50 0.17
C TRP A 65 20.73 5.84 -0.94
N GLY A 66 20.49 6.94 -1.66
CA GLY A 66 21.31 7.45 -2.75
C GLY A 66 22.76 7.78 -2.34
N LYS A 67 23.00 8.13 -1.07
CA LYS A 67 24.36 8.38 -0.56
C LYS A 67 25.24 7.14 -0.58
N GLU A 68 24.65 5.97 -0.38
CA GLU A 68 25.35 4.68 -0.34
C GLU A 68 25.13 3.85 -1.61
N ASN A 69 24.07 4.15 -2.37
CA ASN A 69 23.64 3.38 -3.53
C ASN A 69 23.30 4.32 -4.70
N ARG A 70 24.23 4.44 -5.66
CA ARG A 70 24.02 5.26 -6.86
C ARG A 70 22.75 4.81 -7.61
N GLY A 71 21.92 5.77 -8.03
CA GLY A 71 20.67 5.50 -8.73
C GLY A 71 19.46 5.29 -7.81
N TRP A 72 19.61 5.47 -6.49
CA TRP A 72 18.54 5.35 -5.51
C TRP A 72 18.14 6.67 -4.83
N SER A 73 18.69 7.80 -5.27
CA SER A 73 18.22 9.11 -4.80
C SER A 73 16.77 9.34 -5.24
N PHE A 74 16.06 10.27 -4.61
CA PHE A 74 14.66 10.52 -4.96
C PHE A 74 14.50 10.88 -6.44
N CYS A 75 15.40 11.72 -6.96
CA CYS A 75 15.41 12.12 -8.37
C CYS A 75 15.61 10.94 -9.32
N ASP A 76 16.35 9.90 -8.90
CA ASP A 76 16.58 8.71 -9.73
C ASP A 76 15.34 7.78 -9.75
N VAL A 77 14.62 7.67 -8.62
CA VAL A 77 13.48 6.76 -8.49
C VAL A 77 12.14 7.38 -8.89
N GLU A 78 12.00 8.70 -8.84
CA GLU A 78 10.77 9.42 -9.19
C GLU A 78 10.20 9.03 -10.56
N PRO A 79 11.00 8.92 -11.65
CA PRO A 79 10.48 8.46 -12.94
C PRO A 79 9.84 7.06 -12.89
N TYR A 80 10.31 6.19 -12.00
CA TYR A 80 9.73 4.85 -11.82
C TYR A 80 8.42 4.89 -11.04
N PHE A 81 8.26 5.81 -10.08
CA PHE A 81 6.97 6.06 -9.46
C PHE A 81 5.95 6.57 -10.48
N LEU A 82 6.33 7.55 -11.30
CA LEU A 82 5.48 8.08 -12.36
C LEU A 82 5.11 7.01 -13.40
N ARG A 83 6.05 6.13 -13.76
CA ARG A 83 5.80 5.05 -14.72
C ARG A 83 4.93 3.93 -14.16
N SER A 84 5.06 3.62 -12.87
CA SER A 84 4.29 2.54 -12.24
C SER A 84 2.85 2.94 -11.95
N GLU A 85 2.62 4.22 -11.65
CA GLU A 85 1.35 4.72 -11.14
C GLU A 85 0.37 5.11 -12.26
N GLY A 86 -0.84 4.57 -12.18
CA GLY A 86 -2.02 5.03 -12.90
C GLY A 86 -2.98 5.75 -11.96
N ASN A 87 -2.59 6.92 -11.46
CA ASN A 87 -3.34 7.67 -10.46
C ASN A 87 -4.58 8.30 -11.09
N ARG A 88 -5.76 7.96 -10.57
CA ARG A 88 -7.06 8.47 -11.05
C ARG A 88 -7.56 9.67 -10.25
N ILE A 89 -6.85 10.08 -9.19
CA ILE A 89 -7.29 11.16 -8.31
C ILE A 89 -7.05 12.51 -8.99
N PRO A 90 -8.09 13.33 -9.22
CA PRO A 90 -7.96 14.61 -9.91
C PRO A 90 -7.20 15.62 -9.04
N GLY A 91 -6.46 16.53 -9.68
CA GLY A 91 -5.80 17.67 -9.03
C GLY A 91 -4.46 17.36 -8.35
N LEU A 92 -4.07 16.09 -8.19
CA LEU A 92 -2.73 15.74 -7.69
C LEU A 92 -1.65 16.03 -8.74
N LYS A 93 -0.63 16.78 -8.33
CA LYS A 93 0.59 17.07 -9.12
C LYS A 93 1.66 16.00 -8.83
N GLY A 94 2.63 15.81 -9.72
CA GLY A 94 3.71 14.84 -9.52
C GLY A 94 3.26 13.37 -9.48
N ARG A 95 2.08 13.06 -10.05
CA ARG A 95 1.49 11.71 -10.10
C ARG A 95 1.51 11.13 -11.51
N GLY A 96 1.85 9.85 -11.61
CA GLY A 96 1.76 9.08 -12.84
C GLY A 96 0.29 8.83 -13.18
N ARG A 97 -0.06 8.85 -14.47
CA ARG A 97 -1.46 8.70 -14.93
C ARG A 97 -1.68 7.45 -15.78
N ASP A 98 -0.65 6.99 -16.46
CA ASP A 98 -0.74 5.92 -17.46
C ASP A 98 -0.13 4.59 -16.99
N GLY A 99 0.38 4.55 -15.75
CA GLY A 99 0.98 3.35 -15.20
C GLY A 99 -0.04 2.24 -14.92
N PRO A 100 0.40 0.98 -14.90
CA PRO A 100 -0.50 -0.17 -14.72
C PRO A 100 -1.07 -0.27 -13.31
N LEU A 101 -0.39 0.25 -12.28
CA LEU A 101 -0.88 0.18 -10.90
C LEU A 101 -1.88 1.31 -10.66
N THR A 102 -3.18 0.97 -10.69
CA THR A 102 -4.23 1.98 -10.46
C THR A 102 -4.25 2.42 -9.00
N VAL A 103 -4.16 3.74 -8.80
CA VAL A 103 -4.25 4.38 -7.49
C VAL A 103 -5.47 5.29 -7.47
N ASP A 104 -6.33 5.10 -6.49
CA ASP A 104 -7.58 5.85 -6.32
C ASP A 104 -7.97 5.93 -4.83
N TYR A 105 -9.00 6.70 -4.52
CA TYR A 105 -9.64 6.62 -3.21
C TYR A 105 -10.53 5.38 -3.10
N PRO A 106 -10.62 4.74 -1.92
CA PRO A 106 -11.62 3.71 -1.67
C PRO A 106 -13.04 4.22 -1.98
N PRO A 107 -13.89 3.42 -2.64
CA PRO A 107 -15.23 3.84 -3.03
C PRO A 107 -16.16 4.06 -1.82
N TYR A 108 -15.94 3.29 -0.75
CA TYR A 108 -16.65 3.47 0.51
C TYR A 108 -15.72 4.08 1.55
N MET A 109 -16.19 5.14 2.21
CA MET A 109 -15.47 5.84 3.25
C MET A 109 -16.44 6.23 4.35
N THR A 110 -16.04 6.04 5.59
CA THR A 110 -16.86 6.38 6.76
C THR A 110 -16.87 7.88 7.00
N GLU A 111 -17.94 8.40 7.62
CA GLU A 111 -18.03 9.80 8.03
C GLU A 111 -16.90 10.21 8.98
N LEU A 112 -16.41 9.25 9.78
CA LEU A 112 -15.29 9.46 10.70
C LEU A 112 -14.03 9.98 10.00
N ARG A 113 -13.78 9.59 8.74
CA ARG A 113 -12.65 10.07 7.95
C ARG A 113 -12.66 11.59 7.84
N ASP A 114 -13.79 12.16 7.43
CA ASP A 114 -13.87 13.60 7.22
C ASP A 114 -13.79 14.37 8.53
N GLN A 115 -14.32 13.80 9.62
CA GLN A 115 -14.17 14.37 10.96
C GLN A 115 -12.71 14.35 11.43
N LEU A 116 -11.97 13.27 11.15
CA LEU A 116 -10.54 13.19 11.46
C LEU A 116 -9.74 14.21 10.65
N ILE A 117 -10.00 14.37 9.36
CA ILE A 117 -9.35 15.37 8.51
C ILE A 117 -9.62 16.79 9.06
N LYS A 118 -10.88 17.11 9.37
CA LYS A 118 -11.26 18.41 9.97
C LYS A 118 -10.56 18.65 11.31
N ALA A 119 -10.50 17.63 12.18
CA ALA A 119 -9.83 17.74 13.46
C ALA A 119 -8.32 17.97 13.30
N GLY A 120 -7.68 17.28 12.35
CA GLY A 120 -6.27 17.51 12.02
C GLY A 120 -6.02 18.93 11.51
N GLN A 121 -6.88 19.43 10.62
CA GLN A 121 -6.81 20.82 10.14
C GLN A 121 -6.99 21.84 11.28
N ALA A 122 -7.89 21.58 12.24
CA ALA A 122 -8.06 22.41 13.43
C ALA A 122 -6.82 22.40 14.35
N LYS A 123 -5.94 21.40 14.20
CA LYS A 123 -4.64 21.31 14.87
C LYS A 123 -3.47 21.84 14.02
N GLY A 124 -3.76 22.42 12.86
CA GLY A 124 -2.76 23.02 11.97
C GLY A 124 -2.19 22.07 10.91
N LEU A 125 -2.67 20.82 10.82
CA LEU A 125 -2.23 19.89 9.77
C LEU A 125 -2.80 20.31 8.41
N LYS A 126 -1.98 20.27 7.37
CA LYS A 126 -2.45 20.55 6.01
C LYS A 126 -3.18 19.34 5.44
N ASN A 127 -4.35 19.56 4.84
CA ASN A 127 -5.00 18.53 4.01
C ASN A 127 -4.45 18.59 2.59
N ALA A 128 -3.25 18.06 2.44
CA ALA A 128 -2.50 18.05 1.19
C ALA A 128 -1.96 16.64 0.95
N ASP A 129 -1.57 16.38 -0.30
CA ASP A 129 -0.87 15.15 -0.63
C ASP A 129 0.51 15.16 0.01
N CYS A 130 0.63 14.46 1.13
CA CYS A 130 1.86 14.33 1.92
C CYS A 130 3.00 13.65 1.16
N ALA A 131 2.70 12.98 0.04
CA ALA A 131 3.70 12.31 -0.76
C ALA A 131 4.54 13.27 -1.61
N ASP A 132 4.45 14.59 -1.38
CA ASP A 132 5.39 15.62 -1.86
C ASP A 132 6.32 16.15 -0.73
N TYR A 133 6.37 15.45 0.42
CA TYR A 133 7.55 15.30 1.28
C TYR A 133 8.07 16.47 2.14
N GLU A 134 7.27 17.46 2.52
CA GLU A 134 7.77 18.56 3.38
C GLU A 134 6.85 19.04 4.51
N TYR A 135 5.74 18.35 4.82
CA TYR A 135 4.75 18.91 5.76
C TYR A 135 4.17 17.91 6.75
N ASP A 136 3.85 18.42 7.94
CA ASP A 136 2.86 17.84 8.83
C ASP A 136 1.47 17.95 8.18
N CYS A 137 0.93 16.81 7.76
CA CYS A 137 -0.27 16.78 6.97
C CYS A 137 -1.18 15.60 7.31
N ILE A 138 -2.44 15.75 6.94
CA ILE A 138 -3.49 14.76 7.13
C ILE A 138 -4.21 14.58 5.81
N LEU A 139 -4.13 13.40 5.22
CA LEU A 139 -4.67 13.14 3.89
C LEU A 139 -5.75 12.07 3.90
N ARG A 140 -6.53 12.05 2.82
CA ARG A 140 -7.33 10.88 2.47
C ARG A 140 -6.40 9.77 2.00
N THR A 141 -6.55 8.58 2.57
CA THR A 141 -5.75 7.42 2.20
C THR A 141 -5.94 7.07 0.72
N GLN A 142 -4.85 7.16 -0.05
CA GLN A 142 -4.81 6.62 -1.42
C GLN A 142 -4.68 5.10 -1.35
N SER A 143 -5.29 4.39 -2.29
CA SER A 143 -5.31 2.93 -2.31
C SER A 143 -5.07 2.35 -3.69
N THR A 144 -4.40 1.20 -3.76
CA THR A 144 -4.23 0.44 -5.00
C THR A 144 -5.53 -0.28 -5.38
N ILE A 145 -6.47 0.46 -5.97
CA ILE A 145 -7.82 0.03 -6.32
C ILE A 145 -8.11 0.39 -7.78
N ARG A 146 -8.71 -0.55 -8.51
CA ARG A 146 -9.21 -0.38 -9.87
C ARG A 146 -10.68 -0.78 -9.89
N ASP A 147 -11.56 0.16 -10.23
CA ASP A 147 -13.00 -0.06 -10.37
C ASP A 147 -13.62 -0.73 -9.12
N GLY A 148 -13.25 -0.23 -7.94
CA GLY A 148 -13.72 -0.73 -6.64
C GLY A 148 -13.10 -2.07 -6.19
N ARG A 149 -12.18 -2.65 -6.97
CA ARG A 149 -11.50 -3.92 -6.66
C ARG A 149 -10.01 -3.69 -6.40
N ARG A 150 -9.39 -4.59 -5.63
CA ARG A 150 -7.94 -4.59 -5.40
C ARG A 150 -7.19 -4.59 -6.73
N CYS A 151 -6.22 -3.70 -6.86
CA CYS A 151 -5.22 -3.73 -7.92
C CYS A 151 -3.90 -4.25 -7.33
N SER A 152 -3.69 -5.57 -7.36
CA SER A 152 -2.43 -6.19 -6.90
C SER A 152 -1.34 -6.06 -7.97
N ALA A 153 -0.11 -6.46 -7.64
CA ALA A 153 0.97 -6.56 -8.63
C ALA A 153 0.63 -7.56 -9.75
N SER A 154 -0.09 -8.64 -9.47
CA SER A 154 -0.53 -9.58 -10.52
C SER A 154 -1.57 -8.93 -11.44
N THR A 155 -2.56 -8.25 -10.86
CA THR A 155 -3.63 -7.57 -11.62
C THR A 155 -3.14 -6.36 -12.40
N ALA A 156 -2.08 -5.70 -11.91
CA ALA A 156 -1.46 -4.59 -12.60
C ALA A 156 -0.55 -5.07 -13.75
N TYR A 157 0.34 -6.02 -13.49
CA TYR A 157 1.45 -6.31 -14.40
C TYR A 157 1.37 -7.66 -15.12
N LEU A 158 0.73 -8.68 -14.53
CA LEU A 158 0.71 -10.03 -15.11
C LEU A 158 -0.57 -10.27 -15.91
N GLU A 159 -1.74 -10.04 -15.31
CA GLU A 159 -3.05 -10.31 -15.94
C GLU A 159 -3.21 -9.66 -17.32
N PRO A 160 -2.79 -8.41 -17.58
CA PRO A 160 -2.98 -7.79 -18.89
C PRO A 160 -2.16 -8.43 -20.02
N VAL A 161 -1.11 -9.18 -19.70
CA VAL A 161 -0.14 -9.68 -20.69
C VAL A 161 0.04 -11.20 -20.68
N SER A 162 -0.49 -11.89 -19.65
CA SER A 162 -0.26 -13.33 -19.46
C SER A 162 -0.84 -14.20 -20.57
N ALA A 163 -1.88 -13.73 -21.27
CA ALA A 163 -2.49 -14.45 -22.38
C ALA A 163 -1.87 -14.11 -23.75
N SER A 164 -1.19 -12.96 -23.89
CA SER A 164 -0.73 -12.44 -25.19
C SER A 164 0.77 -12.60 -25.42
N ARG A 165 1.57 -12.81 -24.36
CA ARG A 165 3.03 -12.94 -24.45
C ARG A 165 3.46 -14.40 -24.42
N GLU A 166 3.84 -14.94 -25.57
CA GLU A 166 4.34 -16.32 -25.69
C GLU A 166 5.63 -16.56 -24.90
N ASN A 167 6.44 -15.51 -24.66
CA ASN A 167 7.67 -15.58 -23.89
C ASN A 167 7.46 -15.42 -22.37
N LEU A 168 6.22 -15.46 -21.87
CA LEU A 168 5.89 -15.38 -20.44
C LEU A 168 5.21 -16.67 -19.98
N HIS A 169 5.87 -17.42 -19.12
CA HIS A 169 5.32 -18.64 -18.50
C HIS A 169 5.12 -18.43 -17.00
N ILE A 170 3.92 -18.74 -16.49
CA ILE A 170 3.57 -18.63 -15.07
C ILE A 170 3.26 -20.03 -14.54
N LEU A 171 4.04 -20.48 -13.55
CA LEU A 171 3.84 -21.74 -12.84
C LEU A 171 3.49 -21.41 -11.39
N THR A 172 2.41 -22.00 -10.86
CA THR A 172 1.88 -21.73 -9.52
C THR A 172 1.77 -22.98 -8.68
#